data_AF-A0A1H8W5F9-F1
#
_entry.id   AF-A0A1H8W5F9-F1
#
_cell.length_a   1.000
_cell.length_b   1.000
_cell.length_c   1.000
_cell.angle_alpha   90.00
_cell.angle_beta   90.00
_cell.angle_gamma   90.00
#
_symmetry.space_group_name_H-M   'P 1'
#
loop_
_entity.id
_entity.type
_entity.pdbx_description
1 polymer ?
#
loop_
_entity_poly.entity_id
_entity_poly.type
_entity_poly.pdbx_seq_one_letter_code
_entity_poly.pdbx_strand_id
1 'polypeptide(L)'
;MKKDLLKVLTGVILSAFLLFSYIASVEAALYTRTLTEDTRITPAGVIVATWSNIPKFKQGTAVTLNEYGEVFEGTLAEDISLPYETGTAQDAARTAYTPVPFYFYSYTTQEPTYRVLSFKGGTKVTFNDKGEVIHGTINGSNQSITLNQTNHILVSNGEISFHKNGMVAMCNLSNDSYLRPVGWLQILTENYTDNSACSGLVEFKGGKAIMLNEKGEVLKGTLNKNTKLLSLGGILSAVSIKAYEAGTTVEFDDKGIVVKASK
;
A
#
# COMPACT_ATOMS: atom_id res chain seq x y z
N MET A 1 13.60 -57.18 -26.72
CA MET A 1 12.65 -56.75 -25.66
C MET A 1 13.26 -55.96 -24.51
N LYS A 2 14.35 -56.38 -23.84
CA LYS A 2 14.92 -55.59 -22.71
C LYS A 2 15.61 -54.27 -23.10
N LYS A 3 16.29 -54.20 -24.25
CA LYS A 3 17.02 -52.99 -24.68
C LYS A 3 16.09 -51.89 -25.21
N ASP A 4 15.00 -52.26 -25.86
CA ASP A 4 14.06 -51.29 -26.44
C ASP A 4 13.19 -50.64 -25.36
N LEU A 5 12.78 -51.43 -24.35
CA LEU A 5 12.08 -50.94 -23.17
C LEU A 5 12.94 -49.93 -22.38
N LEU A 6 14.24 -50.19 -22.24
CA LEU A 6 15.17 -49.28 -21.54
C LEU A 6 15.34 -47.95 -22.27
N LYS A 7 15.43 -47.97 -23.61
CA LYS A 7 15.51 -46.75 -24.43
C LYS A 7 14.24 -45.91 -24.35
N VAL A 8 13.07 -46.56 -24.39
CA VAL A 8 11.78 -45.88 -24.23
C VAL A 8 11.67 -45.28 -22.83
N LEU A 9 12.05 -46.01 -21.78
CA LEU A 9 12.02 -45.52 -20.40
C LEU A 9 12.96 -44.33 -20.21
N THR A 10 14.16 -44.37 -20.80
CA THR A 10 15.14 -43.28 -20.70
C THR A 10 14.66 -42.03 -21.46
N GLY A 11 14.04 -42.21 -22.62
CA GLY A 11 13.42 -41.13 -23.39
C GLY A 11 12.24 -40.48 -22.67
N VAL A 12 11.38 -41.27 -22.01
CA VAL A 12 10.26 -40.77 -21.21
C VAL A 12 10.75 -40.01 -19.97
N ILE A 13 11.80 -40.51 -19.30
CA ILE A 13 12.39 -39.81 -18.14
C ILE A 13 13.04 -38.49 -18.57
N LEU A 14 13.76 -38.45 -19.69
CA LEU A 14 14.38 -37.23 -20.20
C LEU A 14 13.33 -36.20 -20.65
N SER A 15 12.25 -36.66 -21.30
CA SER A 15 11.13 -35.80 -21.72
C SER A 15 10.34 -35.28 -20.52
N ALA A 16 10.13 -36.10 -19.49
CA ALA A 16 9.57 -35.67 -18.22
C ALA A 16 10.50 -34.66 -17.53
N PHE A 17 11.82 -34.85 -17.55
CA PHE A 17 12.76 -33.90 -16.95
C PHE A 17 12.75 -32.53 -17.66
N LEU A 18 12.55 -32.49 -18.97
CA LEU A 18 12.40 -31.26 -19.75
C LEU A 18 11.01 -30.60 -19.63
N LEU A 19 9.97 -31.38 -19.33
CA LEU A 19 8.61 -30.88 -19.06
C LEU A 19 8.40 -30.47 -17.59
N PHE A 20 9.20 -31.01 -16.66
CA PHE A 20 9.20 -30.69 -15.22
C PHE A 20 10.37 -29.81 -14.78
N SER A 21 11.31 -29.46 -15.67
CA SER A 21 12.05 -28.20 -15.57
C SER A 21 11.05 -27.08 -15.84
N TYR A 22 10.19 -26.87 -14.85
CA TYR A 22 9.59 -25.60 -14.54
C TYR A 22 10.60 -24.53 -14.95
N ILE A 23 10.13 -23.60 -15.76
CA ILE A 23 10.66 -22.25 -15.77
C ILE A 23 10.56 -21.83 -14.30
N ALA A 24 11.60 -22.13 -13.51
CA ALA A 24 11.88 -21.40 -12.31
C ALA A 24 11.91 -19.98 -12.84
N SER A 25 10.90 -19.19 -12.47
CA SER A 25 10.93 -17.76 -12.64
C SER A 25 12.26 -17.36 -12.04
N VAL A 26 13.26 -17.13 -12.88
CA VAL A 26 14.51 -16.53 -12.45
C VAL A 26 14.04 -15.16 -12.05
N GLU A 27 13.78 -14.96 -10.76
CA GLU A 27 13.67 -13.63 -10.19
C GLU A 27 15.02 -12.99 -10.54
N ALA A 28 15.00 -12.17 -11.60
CA ALA A 28 16.17 -11.52 -12.12
C ALA A 28 16.82 -10.79 -10.95
N ALA A 29 18.04 -11.20 -10.60
CA ALA A 29 18.69 -10.70 -9.40
C ALA A 29 18.82 -9.18 -9.51
N LEU A 30 18.26 -8.47 -8.53
CA LEU A 30 18.44 -7.03 -8.43
C LEU A 30 19.91 -6.74 -8.14
N TYR A 31 20.46 -5.70 -8.77
CA TYR A 31 21.81 -5.24 -8.50
C TYR A 31 21.83 -3.74 -8.19
N THR A 32 22.84 -3.32 -7.43
CA THR A 32 22.99 -1.94 -7.02
C THR A 32 24.11 -1.27 -7.80
N ARG A 33 23.87 -0.04 -8.26
CA ARG A 33 24.86 0.80 -8.95
C ARG A 33 24.87 2.20 -8.35
N THR A 34 26.05 2.75 -8.09
CA THR A 34 26.20 4.18 -7.75
C THR A 34 26.26 5.01 -9.03
N LEU A 35 25.48 6.09 -9.08
CA LEU A 35 25.41 6.95 -10.26
C LEU A 35 26.55 7.97 -10.28
N THR A 36 27.19 8.11 -11.45
CA THR A 36 28.28 9.07 -11.67
C THR A 36 27.79 10.44 -12.10
N GLU A 37 26.52 10.55 -12.51
CA GLU A 37 25.83 11.78 -12.90
C GLU A 37 24.32 11.63 -12.64
N ASP A 38 23.58 12.73 -12.65
CA ASP A 38 22.12 12.65 -12.55
C ASP A 38 21.54 11.90 -13.76
N THR A 39 20.88 10.77 -13.54
CA THR A 39 20.51 9.83 -14.60
C THR A 39 19.01 9.60 -14.63
N ARG A 40 18.38 9.74 -15.80
CA ARG A 40 16.98 9.31 -15.99
C ARG A 40 16.92 7.80 -16.18
N ILE A 41 16.12 7.10 -15.38
CA ILE A 41 15.99 5.64 -15.42
C ILE A 41 14.51 5.28 -15.35
N THR A 42 14.05 4.42 -16.25
CA THR A 42 12.64 3.97 -16.31
C THR A 42 12.35 3.01 -15.15
N PRO A 43 11.24 3.19 -14.40
CA PRO A 43 10.77 2.20 -13.45
C PRO A 43 10.42 0.88 -14.15
N ALA A 44 10.56 -0.23 -13.44
CA ALA A 44 10.19 -1.54 -13.96
C ALA A 44 8.71 -1.60 -14.37
N GLY A 45 8.37 -2.36 -15.41
CA GLY A 45 6.99 -2.56 -15.85
C GLY A 45 6.34 -1.39 -16.61
N VAL A 46 7.05 -0.28 -16.80
CA VAL A 46 6.55 0.87 -17.55
C VAL A 46 6.67 0.61 -19.06
N ILE A 47 5.54 0.40 -19.73
CA ILE A 47 5.49 0.13 -21.18
C ILE A 47 5.41 1.40 -22.04
N VAL A 48 4.95 2.53 -21.48
CA VAL A 48 4.84 3.82 -22.17
C VAL A 48 5.38 4.90 -21.24
N ALA A 49 6.47 5.56 -21.62
CA ALA A 49 7.06 6.65 -20.88
C ALA A 49 7.27 7.88 -21.78
N THR A 50 6.87 9.05 -21.31
CA THR A 50 7.32 10.33 -21.86
C THR A 50 8.55 10.79 -21.09
N TRP A 51 9.39 11.62 -21.71
CA TRP A 51 10.61 12.13 -21.07
C TRP A 51 10.36 12.83 -19.72
N SER A 52 9.20 13.47 -19.57
CA SER A 52 8.75 14.12 -18.33
C SER A 52 8.40 13.15 -17.20
N ASN A 53 8.08 11.90 -17.53
CA ASN A 53 7.58 10.90 -16.60
C ASN A 53 8.65 9.87 -16.20
N ILE A 54 9.85 9.97 -16.80
CA ILE A 54 11.00 9.15 -16.40
C ILE A 54 11.71 9.86 -15.24
N PRO A 55 11.72 9.30 -14.02
CA PRO A 55 12.39 9.90 -12.88
C PRO A 55 13.88 10.05 -13.12
N LYS A 56 14.42 11.19 -12.67
CA LYS A 56 15.85 11.47 -12.64
C LYS A 56 16.38 11.13 -11.26
N PHE A 57 17.43 10.34 -11.20
CA PHE A 57 18.08 9.89 -9.97
C PHE A 57 19.39 10.64 -9.75
N LYS A 58 19.67 10.93 -8.48
CA LYS A 58 20.72 11.85 -8.05
C LYS A 58 22.11 11.23 -8.19
N GLN A 59 23.05 11.99 -8.76
CA GLN A 59 24.47 11.70 -8.79
C GLN A 59 25.01 11.37 -7.39
N GLY A 60 25.92 10.40 -7.31
CA GLY A 60 26.55 9.98 -6.08
C GLY A 60 25.65 9.14 -5.17
N THR A 61 24.41 8.84 -5.59
CA THR A 61 23.51 7.94 -4.87
C THR A 61 23.41 6.59 -5.57
N ALA A 62 23.05 5.56 -4.79
CA ALA A 62 22.82 4.23 -5.30
C ALA A 62 21.40 4.10 -5.87
N VAL A 63 21.30 3.35 -6.97
CA VAL A 63 20.04 2.83 -7.51
C VAL A 63 20.06 1.31 -7.47
N THR A 64 18.90 0.71 -7.24
CA THR A 64 18.67 -0.73 -7.37
C THR A 64 17.93 -1.00 -8.66
N LEU A 65 18.51 -1.84 -9.52
CA LEU A 65 18.06 -2.10 -10.87
C LEU A 65 17.81 -3.59 -11.08
N ASN A 66 16.94 -3.94 -12.03
CA ASN A 66 16.88 -5.30 -12.59
C ASN A 66 17.89 -5.47 -13.74
N GLU A 67 17.97 -6.69 -14.29
CA GLU A 67 18.86 -7.05 -15.40
C GLU A 67 18.65 -6.21 -16.67
N TYR A 68 17.47 -5.62 -16.85
CA TYR A 68 17.13 -4.74 -17.99
C TYR A 68 17.53 -3.27 -17.75
N GLY A 69 18.07 -2.95 -16.57
CA GLY A 69 18.43 -1.58 -16.19
C GLY A 69 17.24 -0.73 -15.75
N GLU A 70 16.09 -1.34 -15.45
CA GLU A 70 14.92 -0.65 -14.91
C GLU A 70 15.05 -0.51 -13.39
N VAL A 71 14.56 0.60 -12.85
CA VAL A 71 14.76 0.95 -11.44
C VAL A 71 13.64 0.45 -10.52
N PHE A 72 14.05 -0.08 -9.38
CA PHE A 72 13.19 -0.45 -8.25
C PHE A 72 13.36 0.49 -7.07
N GLU A 73 14.53 1.10 -6.90
CA GLU A 73 14.81 2.03 -5.82
C GLU A 73 15.88 3.04 -6.22
N GLY A 74 15.75 4.29 -5.76
CA GLY A 74 16.80 5.29 -5.89
C GLY A 74 16.47 6.61 -5.19
N THR A 75 17.44 7.52 -5.13
CA THR A 75 17.20 8.90 -4.64
C THR A 75 16.87 9.80 -5.81
N LEU A 76 15.70 10.45 -5.78
CA LEU A 76 15.29 11.41 -6.81
C LEU A 76 16.24 12.62 -6.84
N ALA A 77 16.56 13.12 -8.03
CA ALA A 77 17.33 14.35 -8.22
C ALA A 77 16.44 15.61 -8.14
N GLU A 78 15.18 15.49 -8.55
CA GLU A 78 14.21 16.58 -8.67
C GLU A 78 12.82 16.12 -8.22
N ASP A 79 11.94 17.07 -7.89
CA ASP A 79 10.53 16.77 -7.64
C ASP A 79 9.88 16.23 -8.93
N ILE A 80 9.05 15.19 -8.82
CA ILE A 80 8.40 14.59 -9.98
C ILE A 80 7.05 13.97 -9.61
N SER A 81 6.07 14.08 -10.51
CA SER A 81 4.79 13.38 -10.38
C SER A 81 4.92 11.95 -10.89
N LEU A 82 4.72 10.96 -10.01
CA LEU A 82 4.83 9.55 -10.34
C LEU A 82 3.53 8.82 -9.98
N PRO A 83 3.17 7.77 -10.73
CA PRO A 83 2.01 6.94 -10.40
C PRO A 83 2.27 6.14 -9.14
N TYR A 84 1.28 6.03 -8.26
CA TYR A 84 1.26 5.08 -7.15
C TYR A 84 0.16 4.02 -7.30
N GLU A 85 -0.72 4.20 -8.28
CA GLU A 85 -1.74 3.24 -8.67
C GLU A 85 -2.01 3.40 -10.16
N THR A 86 -1.79 2.32 -10.89
CA THR A 86 -2.11 2.11 -12.29
C THR A 86 -3.09 0.96 -12.35
N GLY A 87 -4.37 1.30 -12.44
CA GLY A 87 -5.44 0.33 -12.48
C GLY A 87 -5.24 -0.62 -13.65
N THR A 88 -5.50 -1.90 -13.42
CA THR A 88 -5.66 -2.84 -14.53
C THR A 88 -7.03 -2.62 -15.15
N ALA A 89 -7.10 -2.52 -16.48
CA ALA A 89 -8.38 -2.61 -17.16
C ALA A 89 -9.00 -4.00 -16.91
N GLN A 90 -10.22 -4.00 -16.35
CA GLN A 90 -11.21 -5.09 -16.27
C GLN A 90 -10.87 -6.38 -15.51
N ASP A 91 -11.56 -6.56 -14.37
CA ASP A 91 -12.38 -7.76 -14.19
C ASP A 91 -13.83 -7.34 -14.45
N ALA A 92 -14.39 -7.71 -15.61
CA ALA A 92 -15.82 -7.58 -15.83
C ALA A 92 -16.55 -8.58 -14.92
N ALA A 93 -16.99 -8.14 -13.75
CA ALA A 93 -17.88 -8.94 -12.92
C ALA A 93 -19.19 -9.16 -13.70
N ARG A 94 -19.37 -10.37 -14.23
CA ARG A 94 -20.65 -10.81 -14.80
C ARG A 94 -21.60 -11.11 -13.66
N THR A 95 -22.44 -10.16 -13.27
CA THR A 95 -23.61 -10.46 -12.45
C THR A 95 -24.79 -10.76 -13.38
N ALA A 96 -25.15 -12.04 -13.49
CA ALA A 96 -26.41 -12.44 -14.12
C ALA A 96 -27.52 -12.37 -13.06
N TYR A 97 -28.53 -11.54 -13.29
CA TYR A 97 -29.77 -11.58 -12.51
C TYR A 97 -30.83 -12.31 -13.33
N THR A 98 -31.47 -13.33 -12.74
CA THR A 98 -32.53 -14.11 -13.40
C THR A 98 -33.93 -13.70 -12.93
N PRO A 99 -34.68 -13.05 -13.81
CA PRO A 99 -36.10 -13.31 -13.99
C PRO A 99 -36.31 -13.86 -15.42
N VAL A 100 -36.78 -15.11 -15.51
CA VAL A 100 -37.19 -15.72 -16.80
C VAL A 100 -38.21 -14.80 -17.50
N PRO A 101 -38.12 -14.54 -18.83
CA PRO A 101 -37.25 -15.20 -19.81
C PRO A 101 -36.04 -14.38 -20.30
N PHE A 102 -35.57 -13.34 -19.58
CA PHE A 102 -34.50 -12.47 -20.08
C PHE A 102 -33.23 -12.53 -19.21
N TYR A 103 -32.12 -12.96 -19.83
CA TYR A 103 -30.79 -12.83 -19.23
C TYR A 103 -30.30 -11.39 -19.43
N PHE A 104 -30.26 -10.59 -18.36
CA PHE A 104 -29.59 -9.30 -18.36
C PHE A 104 -28.17 -9.48 -17.81
N TYR A 105 -27.17 -9.28 -18.65
CA TYR A 105 -25.78 -9.15 -18.22
C TYR A 105 -25.53 -7.68 -17.90
N SER A 106 -25.37 -7.33 -16.63
CA SER A 106 -24.80 -6.03 -16.27
C SER A 106 -23.29 -6.17 -16.20
N TYR A 107 -22.58 -5.41 -17.04
CA TYR A 107 -21.14 -5.26 -16.94
C TYR A 107 -20.89 -4.06 -16.03
N THR A 108 -20.40 -4.29 -14.82
CA THR A 108 -19.77 -3.20 -14.06
C THR A 108 -18.34 -3.07 -14.58
N THR A 109 -18.13 -2.16 -15.53
CA THR A 109 -16.79 -1.73 -15.92
C THR A 109 -16.25 -0.84 -14.81
N GLN A 110 -15.26 -1.31 -14.05
CA GLN A 110 -14.45 -0.37 -13.27
C GLN A 110 -13.55 0.39 -14.24
N GLU A 111 -13.67 1.72 -14.24
CA GLU A 111 -12.73 2.58 -14.94
C GLU A 111 -11.33 2.35 -14.36
N PRO A 112 -10.31 2.14 -15.20
CA PRO A 112 -8.94 2.00 -14.72
C PRO A 112 -8.55 3.23 -13.90
N THR A 113 -8.10 2.98 -12.68
CA THR A 113 -7.74 4.05 -11.75
C THR A 113 -6.30 4.48 -12.02
N TYR A 114 -6.07 5.70 -12.50
CA TYR A 114 -4.72 6.25 -12.66
C TYR A 114 -4.51 7.39 -11.66
N ARG A 115 -3.70 7.13 -10.62
CA ARG A 115 -3.44 8.12 -9.56
C ARG A 115 -1.95 8.42 -9.46
N VAL A 116 -1.65 9.70 -9.38
CA VAL A 116 -0.29 10.25 -9.33
C VAL A 116 -0.12 11.14 -8.11
N LEU A 117 1.10 11.18 -7.58
CA LEU A 117 1.50 12.11 -6.52
C LEU A 117 2.83 12.76 -6.87
N SER A 118 3.03 13.98 -6.37
CA SER A 118 4.31 14.69 -6.47
C SER A 118 5.26 14.22 -5.38
N PHE A 119 6.28 13.47 -5.79
CA PHE A 119 7.36 13.00 -4.93
C PHE A 119 8.52 13.99 -4.90
N LYS A 120 9.14 14.09 -3.73
CA LYS A 120 10.14 15.10 -3.39
C LYS A 120 11.53 14.69 -3.87
N GLY A 121 12.19 15.57 -4.60
CA GLY A 121 13.60 15.49 -4.96
C GLY A 121 14.51 15.42 -3.74
N GLY A 122 15.64 14.74 -3.88
CA GLY A 122 16.60 14.48 -2.81
C GLY A 122 16.16 13.42 -1.82
N THR A 123 15.04 12.73 -2.04
CA THR A 123 14.54 11.65 -1.18
C THR A 123 14.50 10.32 -1.92
N LYS A 124 14.51 9.22 -1.16
CA LYS A 124 14.41 7.87 -1.71
C LYS A 124 12.98 7.59 -2.17
N VAL A 125 12.86 6.87 -3.29
CA VAL A 125 11.61 6.32 -3.80
C VAL A 125 11.80 4.84 -4.13
N THR A 126 10.76 4.04 -3.91
CA THR A 126 10.72 2.60 -4.19
C THR A 126 9.52 2.29 -5.08
N PHE A 127 9.73 1.46 -6.09
CA PHE A 127 8.72 1.05 -7.07
C PHE A 127 8.39 -0.45 -6.94
N ASN A 128 7.19 -0.83 -7.37
CA ASN A 128 6.87 -2.23 -7.66
C ASN A 128 7.21 -2.61 -9.12
N ASP A 129 6.87 -3.84 -9.49
CA ASP A 129 7.05 -4.43 -10.81
C ASP A 129 6.15 -3.85 -11.92
N LYS A 130 5.22 -2.94 -11.56
CA LYS A 130 4.37 -2.18 -12.49
C LYS A 130 4.82 -0.72 -12.66
N GLY A 131 5.87 -0.32 -11.94
CA GLY A 131 6.38 1.05 -11.97
C GLY A 131 5.56 2.01 -11.10
N GLU A 132 4.74 1.47 -10.21
CA GLU A 132 3.99 2.24 -9.21
C GLU A 132 4.88 2.48 -7.99
N VAL A 133 4.84 3.70 -7.45
CA VAL A 133 5.54 4.01 -6.21
C VAL A 133 4.85 3.32 -5.03
N ILE A 134 5.61 2.50 -4.29
CA ILE A 134 5.15 1.83 -3.06
C ILE A 134 5.62 2.54 -1.79
N HIS A 135 6.68 3.35 -1.89
CA HIS A 135 7.21 4.15 -0.79
C HIS A 135 7.97 5.38 -1.32
N GLY A 136 7.82 6.53 -0.66
CA GLY A 136 8.59 7.73 -0.97
C GLY A 136 8.25 8.90 -0.05
N THR A 137 8.78 10.09 -0.34
CA THR A 137 8.44 11.33 0.36
C THR A 137 7.70 12.28 -0.56
N ILE A 138 6.65 12.93 -0.08
CA ILE A 138 5.87 13.94 -0.82
C ILE A 138 6.01 15.32 -0.18
N ASN A 139 5.84 16.39 -0.97
CA ASN A 139 5.78 17.77 -0.48
C ASN A 139 4.39 18.14 0.10
N GLY A 140 3.53 17.14 0.32
CA GLY A 140 2.12 17.29 0.69
C GLY A 140 1.24 17.38 -0.54
N SER A 141 -0.06 17.15 -0.37
CA SER A 141 -1.00 17.22 -1.48
C SER A 141 -2.33 17.79 -1.02
N ASN A 142 -2.92 18.64 -1.87
CA ASN A 142 -4.33 19.02 -1.75
C ASN A 142 -5.25 17.97 -2.38
N GLN A 143 -4.69 16.94 -3.02
CA GLN A 143 -5.47 15.85 -3.59
C GLN A 143 -5.89 14.89 -2.48
N SER A 144 -7.14 14.48 -2.52
CA SER A 144 -7.66 13.46 -1.63
C SER A 144 -7.10 12.10 -2.06
N ILE A 145 -6.52 11.37 -1.11
CA ILE A 145 -6.05 10.01 -1.33
C ILE A 145 -7.12 9.04 -0.84
N THR A 146 -7.41 8.06 -1.68
CA THR A 146 -8.36 6.99 -1.36
C THR A 146 -7.85 6.14 -0.21
N LEU A 147 -8.69 6.05 0.82
CA LEU A 147 -8.47 5.22 2.00
C LEU A 147 -9.13 3.84 1.84
N ASN A 148 -10.32 3.82 1.23
CA ASN A 148 -11.06 2.63 0.83
C ASN A 148 -12.10 2.99 -0.26
N GLN A 149 -12.98 2.06 -0.63
CA GLN A 149 -13.99 2.25 -1.69
C GLN A 149 -14.89 3.49 -1.56
N THR A 150 -15.05 4.04 -0.34
CA THR A 150 -15.99 5.13 -0.07
C THR A 150 -15.39 6.35 0.61
N ASN A 151 -14.14 6.26 1.09
CA ASN A 151 -13.54 7.28 1.94
C ASN A 151 -12.20 7.75 1.39
N HIS A 152 -11.93 9.03 1.59
CA HIS A 152 -10.67 9.67 1.20
C HIS A 152 -10.14 10.53 2.35
N ILE A 153 -8.82 10.72 2.36
CA ILE A 153 -8.12 11.57 3.34
C ILE A 153 -7.23 12.59 2.61
N LEU A 154 -6.90 13.69 3.28
CA LEU A 154 -5.86 14.62 2.85
C LEU A 154 -4.56 14.29 3.58
N VAL A 155 -3.45 14.29 2.85
CA VAL A 155 -2.12 14.01 3.40
C VAL A 155 -1.23 15.24 3.36
N SER A 156 -0.46 15.44 4.42
CA SER A 156 0.56 16.50 4.49
C SER A 156 1.90 16.00 3.95
N ASN A 157 2.91 16.88 3.96
CA ASN A 157 4.27 16.54 3.56
C ASN A 157 4.88 15.47 4.47
N GLY A 158 5.71 14.61 3.89
CA GLY A 158 6.39 13.53 4.62
C GLY A 158 6.41 12.22 3.87
N GLU A 159 6.77 11.16 4.58
CA GLU A 159 6.78 9.81 4.04
C GLU A 159 5.37 9.33 3.74
N ILE A 160 5.24 8.57 2.66
CA ILE A 160 4.03 7.87 2.26
C ILE A 160 4.40 6.48 1.76
N SER A 161 3.56 5.49 2.06
CA SER A 161 3.68 4.15 1.51
C SER A 161 2.31 3.55 1.20
N PHE A 162 2.32 2.56 0.32
CA PHE A 162 1.12 1.92 -0.19
C PHE A 162 1.18 0.41 0.04
N HIS A 163 0.02 -0.18 0.29
CA HIS A 163 -0.20 -1.62 0.24
C HIS A 163 -0.15 -2.11 -1.21
N LYS A 164 -0.02 -3.42 -1.40
CA LYS A 164 0.02 -4.03 -2.75
C LYS A 164 -1.24 -3.76 -3.58
N ASN A 165 -2.37 -3.46 -2.93
CA ASN A 165 -3.64 -3.12 -3.56
C ASN A 165 -3.79 -1.62 -3.88
N GLY A 166 -2.73 -0.81 -3.71
CA GLY A 166 -2.73 0.63 -3.97
C GLY A 166 -3.32 1.49 -2.84
N MET A 167 -3.88 0.89 -1.78
CA MET A 167 -4.37 1.65 -0.62
C MET A 167 -3.21 2.19 0.21
N VAL A 168 -3.41 3.35 0.85
CA VAL A 168 -2.38 3.95 1.72
C VAL A 168 -2.10 3.05 2.92
N ALA A 169 -0.82 2.79 3.17
CA ALA A 169 -0.35 2.05 4.33
C ALA A 169 0.20 2.97 5.42
N MET A 170 0.88 4.05 5.03
CA MET A 170 1.42 5.05 5.95
C MET A 170 1.41 6.41 5.29
N CYS A 171 1.05 7.46 6.04
CA CYS A 171 1.15 8.85 5.60
C CYS A 171 1.12 9.80 6.81
N ASN A 172 1.40 11.09 6.59
CA ASN A 172 1.05 12.14 7.54
C ASN A 172 -0.34 12.71 7.22
N LEU A 173 -1.22 12.81 8.22
CA LEU A 173 -2.51 13.46 8.03
C LEU A 173 -2.34 14.96 7.76
N SER A 174 -3.17 15.54 6.89
CA SER A 174 -3.17 16.99 6.67
C SER A 174 -3.84 17.74 7.81
N ASN A 175 -5.00 17.25 8.26
CA ASN A 175 -5.81 17.84 9.33
C ASN A 175 -6.11 16.81 10.42
N ASP A 176 -6.55 17.31 11.58
CA ASP A 176 -7.19 16.46 12.58
C ASP A 176 -8.38 15.74 11.91
N SER A 177 -8.42 14.41 12.03
CA SER A 177 -9.33 13.58 11.25
C SER A 177 -9.96 12.49 12.10
N TYR A 178 -11.28 12.34 11.99
CA TYR A 178 -12.00 11.22 12.59
C TYR A 178 -11.86 9.99 11.71
N LEU A 179 -11.19 8.96 12.22
CA LEU A 179 -10.95 7.70 11.51
C LEU A 179 -11.31 6.52 12.39
N ARG A 180 -11.65 5.39 11.77
CA ARG A 180 -11.94 4.14 12.48
C ARG A 180 -10.62 3.41 12.75
N PRO A 181 -10.27 3.14 14.02
CA PRO A 181 -9.20 2.18 14.30
C PRO A 181 -9.66 0.76 13.98
N VAL A 182 -8.71 -0.16 13.90
CA VAL A 182 -9.03 -1.59 13.90
C VAL A 182 -9.89 -1.92 15.13
N GLY A 183 -10.88 -2.80 14.96
CA GLY A 183 -11.78 -3.20 16.06
C GLY A 183 -12.76 -2.12 16.52
N TRP A 184 -12.96 -1.04 15.76
CA TRP A 184 -13.84 0.10 16.12
C TRP A 184 -15.27 -0.28 16.55
N LEU A 185 -15.80 -1.41 16.09
CA LEU A 185 -17.12 -1.92 16.51
C LEU A 185 -17.22 -2.14 18.02
N GLN A 186 -16.10 -2.40 18.70
CA GLN A 186 -16.06 -2.62 20.14
C GLN A 186 -16.07 -1.31 20.95
N ILE A 187 -15.89 -0.15 20.30
CA ILE A 187 -15.86 1.18 20.94
C ILE A 187 -16.98 2.09 20.42
N LEU A 188 -18.03 1.52 19.84
CA LEU A 188 -19.15 2.26 19.24
C LEU A 188 -19.70 3.34 20.18
N THR A 189 -19.73 3.06 21.48
CA THR A 189 -20.40 3.90 22.48
C THR A 189 -19.49 4.71 23.39
N GLU A 190 -18.18 4.54 23.27
CA GLU A 190 -17.24 5.02 24.30
C GLU A 190 -16.81 6.48 24.14
N ASN A 191 -16.92 7.03 22.92
CA ASN A 191 -16.42 8.37 22.58
C ASN A 191 -17.54 9.33 22.18
N TYR A 192 -18.75 9.14 22.69
CA TYR A 192 -19.83 10.11 22.55
C TYR A 192 -19.61 11.33 23.45
N THR A 193 -19.92 12.51 22.92
CA THR A 193 -20.03 13.75 23.71
C THR A 193 -21.38 14.39 23.44
N ASP A 194 -21.80 15.34 24.29
CA ASP A 194 -23.06 16.09 24.12
C ASP A 194 -23.16 16.81 22.76
N ASN A 195 -22.01 17.08 22.12
CA ASN A 195 -21.92 17.84 20.87
C ASN A 195 -21.39 17.01 19.69
N SER A 196 -21.09 15.71 19.87
CA SER A 196 -20.58 14.85 18.79
C SER A 196 -20.94 13.38 18.98
N ALA A 197 -21.72 12.84 18.05
CA ALA A 197 -22.02 11.40 17.96
C ALA A 197 -21.20 10.77 16.82
N CYS A 198 -19.99 10.30 17.11
CA CYS A 198 -19.09 9.72 16.11
C CYS A 198 -18.84 8.23 16.43
N SER A 199 -19.85 7.38 16.19
CA SER A 199 -19.83 5.97 16.59
C SER A 199 -18.61 5.22 16.05
N GLY A 200 -17.73 4.83 16.97
CA GLY A 200 -16.47 4.13 16.70
C GLY A 200 -15.43 4.91 15.89
N LEU A 201 -15.58 6.22 15.76
CA LEU A 201 -14.54 7.09 15.21
C LEU A 201 -13.65 7.60 16.35
N VAL A 202 -12.37 7.74 16.05
CA VAL A 202 -11.37 8.34 16.92
C VAL A 202 -10.73 9.50 16.18
N GLU A 203 -10.56 10.62 16.85
CA GLU A 203 -9.91 11.80 16.25
C GLU A 203 -8.39 11.67 16.37
N PHE A 204 -7.72 11.55 15.22
CA PHE A 204 -6.28 11.52 15.11
C PHE A 204 -5.73 12.87 14.70
N LYS A 205 -4.55 13.21 15.22
CA LYS A 205 -3.91 14.52 15.10
C LYS A 205 -3.31 14.75 13.71
N GLY A 206 -3.61 15.90 13.11
CA GLY A 206 -3.01 16.39 11.87
C GLY A 206 -1.51 16.63 12.00
N GLY A 207 -0.80 16.54 10.88
CA GLY A 207 0.66 16.66 10.79
C GLY A 207 1.43 15.51 11.44
N LYS A 208 0.74 14.44 11.88
CA LYS A 208 1.35 13.25 12.48
C LYS A 208 1.17 12.04 11.56
N ALA A 209 2.14 11.14 11.64
CA ALA A 209 2.12 9.88 10.93
C ALA A 209 0.98 8.99 11.43
N ILE A 210 0.35 8.30 10.48
CA ILE A 210 -0.66 7.27 10.71
C ILE A 210 -0.29 6.02 9.94
N MET A 211 -0.53 4.84 10.52
CA MET A 211 -0.42 3.56 9.84
C MET A 211 -1.79 2.94 9.71
N LEU A 212 -2.07 2.37 8.54
CA LEU A 212 -3.37 1.89 8.11
C LEU A 212 -3.26 0.46 7.62
N ASN A 213 -4.29 -0.35 7.87
CA ASN A 213 -4.41 -1.66 7.23
C ASN A 213 -4.95 -1.55 5.79
N GLU A 214 -5.06 -2.67 5.08
CA GLU A 214 -5.56 -2.69 3.69
C GLU A 214 -7.02 -2.25 3.52
N LYS A 215 -7.79 -2.15 4.62
CA LYS A 215 -9.17 -1.65 4.65
C LYS A 215 -9.26 -0.15 4.95
N GLY A 216 -8.12 0.49 5.23
CA GLY A 216 -8.06 1.88 5.62
C GLY A 216 -8.39 2.14 7.10
N GLU A 217 -8.32 1.11 7.94
CA GLU A 217 -8.51 1.26 9.40
C GLU A 217 -7.17 1.55 10.08
N VAL A 218 -7.20 2.36 11.14
CA VAL A 218 -6.00 2.81 11.84
C VAL A 218 -5.40 1.69 12.68
N LEU A 219 -4.15 1.33 12.36
CA LEU A 219 -3.29 0.44 13.15
C LEU A 219 -2.48 1.22 14.19
N LYS A 220 -2.06 2.44 13.85
CA LYS A 220 -1.25 3.29 14.71
C LYS A 220 -1.47 4.76 14.39
N GLY A 221 -1.61 5.60 15.40
CA GLY A 221 -1.79 7.04 15.21
C GLY A 221 -1.66 7.83 16.51
N THR A 222 -1.54 9.16 16.38
CA THR A 222 -1.50 10.08 17.52
C THR A 222 -2.89 10.65 17.80
N LEU A 223 -3.39 10.51 19.02
CA LEU A 223 -4.71 11.00 19.41
C LEU A 223 -4.73 12.53 19.46
N ASN A 224 -5.78 13.15 18.91
CA ASN A 224 -5.96 14.59 19.00
C ASN A 224 -6.56 15.02 20.36
N LYS A 225 -7.41 14.17 20.95
CA LYS A 225 -8.12 14.41 22.20
C LYS A 225 -7.97 13.25 23.17
N ASN A 226 -8.33 13.49 24.42
CA ASN A 226 -8.46 12.42 25.41
C ASN A 226 -9.50 11.42 24.91
N THR A 227 -9.11 10.15 24.80
CA THR A 227 -9.91 9.12 24.11
C THR A 227 -10.00 7.87 24.97
N LYS A 228 -11.19 7.28 25.06
CA LYS A 228 -11.39 5.98 25.71
C LYS A 228 -11.23 4.87 24.68
N LEU A 229 -10.31 3.94 24.96
CA LEU A 229 -9.97 2.82 24.06
C LEU A 229 -9.83 1.53 24.86
N LEU A 230 -9.98 0.39 24.17
CA LEU A 230 -9.70 -0.91 24.74
C LEU A 230 -8.21 -1.05 25.06
N SER A 231 -7.89 -1.65 26.19
CA SER A 231 -6.53 -1.89 26.65
C SER A 231 -6.45 -3.18 27.45
N LEU A 232 -5.30 -3.87 27.37
CA LEU A 232 -4.97 -4.95 28.29
C LEU A 232 -4.61 -4.35 29.66
N GLY A 233 -5.36 -4.74 30.68
CA GLY A 233 -5.15 -4.30 32.06
C GLY A 233 -5.02 -5.46 33.05
N GLY A 234 -4.17 -5.25 34.06
CA GLY A 234 -4.07 -6.13 35.24
C GLY A 234 -3.22 -7.39 35.07
N ILE A 235 -3.04 -8.11 36.19
CA ILE A 235 -2.22 -9.32 36.33
C ILE A 235 -2.73 -10.48 35.44
N LEU A 236 -3.99 -10.40 34.96
CA LEU A 236 -4.68 -11.43 34.19
C LEU A 236 -4.90 -11.08 32.70
N SER A 237 -4.34 -9.98 32.19
CA SER A 237 -4.54 -9.54 30.80
C SER A 237 -6.02 -9.37 30.41
N ALA A 238 -6.84 -8.87 31.34
CA ALA A 238 -8.25 -8.61 31.06
C ALA A 238 -8.39 -7.37 30.15
N VAL A 239 -9.29 -7.46 29.16
CA VAL A 239 -9.61 -6.32 28.30
C VAL A 239 -10.51 -5.35 29.07
N SER A 240 -10.10 -4.08 29.13
CA SER A 240 -10.85 -3.01 29.80
C SER A 240 -10.77 -1.71 29.00
N ILE A 241 -11.66 -0.77 29.29
CA ILE A 241 -11.62 0.57 28.71
C ILE A 241 -10.70 1.45 29.55
N LYS A 242 -9.73 2.10 28.89
CA LYS A 242 -8.79 3.03 29.49
C LYS A 242 -8.84 4.37 28.75
N ALA A 243 -8.78 5.47 29.49
CA ALA A 243 -8.59 6.79 28.92
C ALA A 243 -7.11 7.03 28.59
N TYR A 244 -6.85 7.49 27.38
CA TYR A 244 -5.54 7.92 26.90
C TYR A 244 -5.57 9.43 26.66
N GLU A 245 -4.53 10.13 27.12
CA GLU A 245 -4.44 11.58 26.97
C GLU A 245 -4.19 11.99 25.52
N ALA A 246 -4.63 13.20 25.16
CA ALA A 246 -4.31 13.85 23.90
C ALA A 246 -2.79 13.87 23.66
N GLY A 247 -2.39 13.68 22.40
CA GLY A 247 -0.99 13.58 22.00
C GLY A 247 -0.35 12.21 22.23
N THR A 248 -1.05 11.25 22.84
CA THR A 248 -0.56 9.87 22.95
C THR A 248 -0.57 9.19 21.58
N THR A 249 0.55 8.62 21.16
CA THR A 249 0.60 7.68 20.04
C THR A 249 0.18 6.30 20.53
N VAL A 250 -0.85 5.73 19.91
CA VAL A 250 -1.40 4.41 20.21
C VAL A 250 -1.20 3.45 19.04
N GLU A 251 -1.00 2.17 19.34
CA GLU A 251 -0.89 1.07 18.39
C GLU A 251 -1.90 -0.03 18.78
N PHE A 252 -2.67 -0.49 17.80
CA PHE A 252 -3.77 -1.45 17.98
C PHE A 252 -3.37 -2.84 17.47
N ASP A 253 -3.84 -3.89 18.14
CA ASP A 253 -3.85 -5.24 17.58
C ASP A 253 -5.02 -5.44 16.59
N ASP A 254 -5.15 -6.67 16.07
CA ASP A 254 -6.21 -7.07 15.14
C ASP A 254 -7.63 -7.02 15.72
N LYS A 255 -7.76 -6.93 17.05
CA LYS A 255 -9.02 -6.82 17.79
C LYS A 255 -9.33 -5.40 18.24
N GLY A 256 -8.46 -4.44 17.94
CA GLY A 256 -8.62 -3.04 18.34
C GLY A 256 -8.22 -2.75 19.78
N ILE A 257 -7.43 -3.62 20.41
CA ILE A 257 -6.88 -3.40 21.74
C ILE A 257 -5.58 -2.61 21.61
N VAL A 258 -5.44 -1.56 22.41
CA VAL A 258 -4.18 -0.79 22.47
C VAL A 258 -3.11 -1.65 23.14
N VAL A 259 -2.13 -2.06 22.35
CA VAL A 259 -0.98 -2.88 22.78
C VAL A 259 0.26 -2.05 23.10
N LYS A 260 0.33 -0.83 22.57
CA LYS A 260 1.41 0.13 22.87
C LYS A 260 0.85 1.54 22.91
N ALA A 261 1.31 2.31 23.88
CA ALA A 261 1.01 3.72 24.02
C ALA A 261 2.26 4.48 24.48
N SER A 262 2.58 5.59 23.81
CA SER A 262 3.73 6.44 24.14
C SER A 262 3.37 7.90 23.92
N LYS A 263 3.92 8.79 24.76
CA LYS A 263 3.75 10.24 24.67
C LYS A 263 5.05 10.89 24.22
#